data_AF-A0A418V443-F1
#
_entry.id   AF-A0A418V443-F1
#
_cell.length_a   1.000
_cell.length_b   1.000
_cell.length_c   1.000
_cell.angle_alpha   90.00
_cell.angle_beta   90.00
_cell.angle_gamma   90.00
#
_symmetry.space_group_name_H-M   'P 1'
#
loop_
_entity.id
_entity.type
_entity.pdbx_description
1 polymer ?
#
loop_
_entity_poly.entity_id
_entity_poly.type
_entity_poly.pdbx_seq_one_letter_code
_entity_poly.pdbx_strand_id
1 'polypeptide(L)'
;MMAFSFDTAAELFPAAIRKKKRAGFTYRRFDNAADAVKFAIEELPADSLNGAYLQVDEARFDQKGIRELYESEAYPHQRRVEEPADVLKEDAA
;
A
#
# COMPACT_ATOMS: atom_id res chain seq x y z
N MET A 1 -10.54 0.57 17.86
CA MET A 1 -10.06 0.12 16.54
C MET A 1 -10.85 0.90 15.51
N MET A 2 -10.25 1.85 14.79
CA MET A 2 -10.96 2.47 13.67
C MET A 2 -11.07 1.41 12.59
N ALA A 3 -12.30 1.08 12.20
CA ALA A 3 -12.55 0.14 11.12
C ALA A 3 -12.09 0.83 9.83
N PHE A 4 -10.92 0.42 9.34
CA PHE A 4 -10.47 0.82 8.02
C PHE A 4 -11.21 -0.03 6.99
N SER A 5 -11.86 0.62 6.03
CA SER A 5 -12.60 -0.05 4.96
C SER A 5 -11.81 0.00 3.67
N PHE A 6 -11.37 -1.17 3.21
CA PHE A 6 -10.57 -1.33 1.99
C PHE A 6 -11.34 -1.06 0.69
N ASP A 7 -12.67 -1.19 0.72
CA ASP A 7 -13.60 -0.93 -0.39
C ASP A 7 -13.98 0.54 -0.57
N THR A 8 -13.26 1.46 0.08
CA THR A 8 -13.54 2.91 0.01
C THR A 8 -12.59 3.59 -0.95
N ALA A 9 -13.02 4.73 -1.50
CA ALA A 9 -12.17 5.53 -2.37
C ALA A 9 -10.94 6.04 -1.62
N ALA A 10 -9.80 6.00 -2.31
CA ALA A 10 -8.52 6.36 -1.75
C ALA A 10 -7.72 7.29 -2.66
N GLU A 11 -7.09 8.27 -2.04
CA GLU A 11 -6.32 9.30 -2.72
C GLU A 11 -4.88 9.23 -2.26
N LEU A 12 -3.97 9.00 -3.21
CA LEU A 12 -2.55 8.91 -2.93
C LEU A 12 -1.88 10.23 -3.31
N PHE A 13 -1.35 10.91 -2.29
CA PHE A 13 -0.71 12.20 -2.43
C PHE A 13 0.81 12.05 -2.42
N PRO A 14 1.51 12.57 -3.43
CA PRO A 14 2.97 12.59 -3.43
C PRO A 14 3.49 13.56 -2.36
N ALA A 15 4.65 13.24 -1.77
CA ALA A 15 5.38 14.18 -0.96
C ALA A 15 5.85 15.37 -1.81
N ALA A 16 5.65 16.59 -1.32
CA ALA A 16 6.24 17.78 -1.92
C ALA A 16 7.75 17.86 -1.63
N ILE A 17 8.57 17.09 -2.36
CA ILE A 17 10.03 17.10 -2.17
C ILE A 17 10.64 18.30 -2.90
N ARG A 18 10.99 19.36 -2.16
CA ARG A 18 11.59 20.60 -2.69
C ARG A 18 13.01 20.46 -3.27
N LYS A 19 13.70 19.31 -3.17
CA LYS A 19 15.16 19.27 -3.42
C LYS A 19 15.73 18.26 -4.42
N LYS A 20 14.99 17.26 -4.94
CA LYS A 20 15.53 16.40 -6.01
C LYS A 20 14.43 15.87 -6.92
N LYS A 21 14.75 15.73 -8.23
CA LYS A 21 14.01 15.00 -9.29
C LYS A 21 13.71 13.55 -8.87
N ARG A 22 12.83 13.33 -7.90
CA ARG A 22 12.49 11.99 -7.39
C ARG A 22 11.00 11.76 -7.16
N ALA A 23 10.12 12.66 -7.62
CA ALA A 23 8.71 12.35 -7.69
C ALA A 23 8.43 11.69 -9.06
N GLY A 24 8.69 10.39 -9.16
CA GLY A 24 8.27 9.56 -10.29
C GLY A 24 6.78 9.21 -10.26
N PHE A 25 6.01 9.82 -9.36
CA PHE A 25 4.59 9.58 -9.17
C PHE A 25 3.86 10.90 -8.98
N THR A 26 2.76 11.05 -9.70
CA THR A 26 1.84 12.19 -9.61
C THR A 26 0.59 11.73 -8.88
N TYR A 27 -0.14 12.69 -8.28
CA TYR A 27 -1.40 12.44 -7.60
C TYR A 27 -2.28 11.41 -8.33
N ARG A 28 -2.73 10.38 -7.61
CA ARG A 28 -3.57 9.33 -8.16
C ARG A 28 -4.67 8.98 -7.17
N ARG A 29 -5.89 8.98 -7.68
CA ARG A 29 -7.07 8.49 -6.98
C ARG A 29 -7.36 7.06 -7.41
N PHE A 30 -7.86 6.27 -6.48
CA PHE A 30 -8.29 4.90 -6.65
C PHE A 30 -9.72 4.79 -6.12
N ASP A 31 -10.52 3.95 -6.78
CA ASP A 31 -11.88 3.68 -6.33
C ASP A 31 -11.88 2.81 -5.07
N ASN A 32 -10.82 2.01 -4.86
CA ASN A 32 -10.62 1.16 -3.69
C ASN A 32 -9.29 1.47 -2.99
N ALA A 33 -9.32 1.51 -1.66
CA ALA A 33 -8.14 1.71 -0.83
C ALA A 33 -7.18 0.53 -0.88
N ALA A 34 -7.68 -0.68 -1.08
CA ALA A 34 -6.82 -1.84 -1.29
C ALA A 34 -5.93 -1.65 -2.54
N ASP A 35 -6.50 -1.24 -3.67
CA ASP A 35 -5.73 -0.97 -4.89
C ASP A 35 -4.68 0.12 -4.68
N ALA A 36 -5.03 1.16 -3.91
CA ALA A 36 -4.10 2.23 -3.61
C ALA A 36 -2.92 1.76 -2.73
N VAL A 37 -3.19 0.93 -1.72
CA VAL A 37 -2.16 0.34 -0.85
C VAL A 37 -1.26 -0.60 -1.67
N LYS A 38 -1.83 -1.46 -2.52
CA LYS A 38 -1.05 -2.32 -3.43
C LYS A 38 -0.14 -1.51 -4.33
N PHE A 39 -0.68 -0.47 -4.98
CA PHE A 39 0.08 0.40 -5.86
C PHE A 39 1.19 1.13 -5.09
N ALA A 40 0.91 1.59 -3.88
CA ALA A 40 1.88 2.26 -3.03
C ALA A 40 3.06 1.37 -2.61
N ILE A 41 2.85 0.05 -2.46
CA ILE A 41 3.88 -0.89 -2.03
C ILE A 41 4.58 -1.58 -3.21
N GLU A 42 3.83 -2.04 -4.21
CA GLU A 42 4.36 -2.84 -5.33
C GLU A 42 4.86 -1.99 -6.51
N GLU A 43 4.13 -0.93 -6.87
CA GLU A 43 4.39 -0.16 -8.09
C GLU A 43 5.24 1.08 -7.80
N LEU A 44 5.09 1.65 -6.60
CA LEU A 44 5.82 2.83 -6.18
C LEU A 44 7.20 2.45 -5.61
N PRO A 45 8.30 3.02 -6.14
CA PRO A 45 9.60 2.82 -5.53
C PRO A 45 9.61 3.40 -4.11
N ALA A 46 10.28 2.72 -3.18
CA ALA A 46 10.33 3.09 -1.75
C ALA A 46 10.78 4.55 -1.52
N ASP A 47 11.57 5.10 -2.44
CA ASP A 47 12.00 6.50 -2.44
C ASP A 47 10.88 7.51 -2.72
N SER A 48 9.90 7.14 -3.55
CA SER A 48 8.71 7.96 -3.84
C SER A 48 7.64 7.79 -2.75
N LEU A 49 7.59 6.61 -2.13
CA LEU A 49 6.74 6.37 -0.96
C LEU A 49 7.22 7.14 0.28
N ASN A 50 8.52 7.42 0.37
CA ASN A 50 9.13 8.25 1.42
C ASN A 50 8.56 9.69 1.39
N GLY A 51 7.55 9.92 2.23
CA GLY A 51 6.83 11.19 2.37
C GLY A 51 5.49 11.26 1.62
N ALA A 52 5.15 10.25 0.84
CA ALA A 52 3.79 10.11 0.32
C ALA A 52 2.87 9.66 1.46
N TYR A 53 1.62 10.10 1.38
CA TYR A 53 0.57 9.68 2.30
C TYR A 53 -0.68 9.30 1.51
N LEU A 54 -1.33 8.25 1.98
CA LEU A 54 -2.60 7.77 1.46
C LEU A 54 -3.72 8.34 2.31
N GLN A 55 -4.70 8.96 1.69
CA GLN A 55 -5.92 9.37 2.36
C GLN A 55 -7.07 8.46 1.94
N VAL A 56 -7.82 7.96 2.92
CA VAL A 56 -8.94 7.02 2.74
C VAL A 56 -10.04 7.43 3.68
N ASP A 57 -11.21 7.82 3.17
CA ASP A 57 -12.37 8.21 3.98
C ASP A 57 -12.00 9.14 5.16
N GLU A 58 -11.33 10.25 4.85
CA GLU A 58 -10.74 11.23 5.78
C GLU A 58 -9.53 10.76 6.62
N ALA A 59 -9.32 9.46 6.79
CA ALA A 59 -8.15 8.91 7.47
C ALA A 59 -6.89 9.07 6.63
N ARG A 60 -5.79 9.48 7.26
CA ARG A 60 -4.48 9.68 6.61
C ARG A 60 -3.49 8.64 7.11
N PHE A 61 -2.83 7.99 6.17
CA PHE A 61 -1.84 6.96 6.40
C PHE A 61 -0.52 7.37 5.76
N ASP A 62 0.51 7.54 6.59
CA ASP A 62 1.88 7.71 6.13
C ASP A 62 2.43 6.37 5.60
N GLN A 63 3.64 6.39 5.02
CA GLN A 63 4.35 5.18 4.57
C GLN A 63 4.23 3.99 5.54
N LYS A 64 4.43 4.22 6.85
CA LYS A 64 4.36 3.15 7.86
C LYS A 64 2.94 2.58 7.98
N GLY A 65 1.93 3.45 7.98
CA GLY A 65 0.53 3.03 8.03
C GLY A 65 0.11 2.27 6.77
N ILE A 66 0.56 2.70 5.59
CA ILE A 66 0.31 1.98 4.33
C ILE A 66 0.93 0.58 4.36
N ARG A 67 2.15 0.43 4.88
CA ARG A 67 2.80 -0.87 5.07
C ARG A 67 2.05 -1.76 6.06
N GLU A 68 1.66 -1.21 7.22
CA GLU A 68 0.86 -1.94 8.21
C GLU A 68 -0.49 -2.40 7.65
N LEU A 69 -1.14 -1.58 6.81
CA LEU A 69 -2.38 -1.96 6.12
C LEU A 69 -2.17 -3.09 5.09
N TYR A 70 -1.04 -3.08 4.38
CA TYR A 70 -0.68 -4.14 3.44
C TYR A 70 -0.31 -5.45 4.14
N GLU A 71 0.37 -5.36 5.29
CA GLU A 71 0.76 -6.50 6.11
C GLU A 71 -0.40 -7.06 6.95
N SER A 72 -1.48 -6.27 7.14
CA SER A 72 -2.65 -6.66 7.93
C SER A 72 -3.42 -7.83 7.31
N GLU A 73 -3.91 -8.73 8.16
CA GLU A 73 -4.77 -9.84 7.76
C GLU A 73 -6.14 -9.39 7.25
N ALA A 74 -6.54 -8.16 7.54
CA ALA A 74 -7.81 -7.57 7.08
C ALA A 74 -7.77 -7.16 5.59
N TYR A 75 -6.61 -7.24 4.93
CA TYR A 75 -6.42 -6.84 3.55
C TYR A 75 -7.13 -7.82 2.57
N PRO A 76 -8.11 -7.37 1.77
CA PRO A 76 -8.98 -8.26 0.99
C PRO A 76 -8.36 -8.76 -0.33
N HIS A 77 -7.26 -8.17 -0.81
CA HIS A 77 -6.63 -8.60 -2.07
C HIS A 77 -5.53 -9.64 -1.86
N GLN A 78 -5.28 -10.45 -2.89
CA GLN A 78 -4.10 -11.31 -2.95
C GLN A 78 -2.85 -10.43 -2.80
N ARG A 79 -2.21 -10.54 -1.62
CA ARG A 79 -0.86 -10.04 -1.40
C ARG A 79 0.02 -10.71 -2.46
N ARG A 80 0.98 -10.00 -3.04
CA ARG A 80 2.06 -10.67 -3.79
C ARG A 80 2.80 -11.50 -2.74
N VAL A 81 2.39 -12.76 -2.61
CA VAL A 81 3.02 -13.72 -1.73
C VAL A 81 4.41 -13.89 -2.34
N GLU A 82 5.42 -13.23 -1.79
CA GLU A 82 6.66 -13.97 -1.60
C GLU A 82 6.22 -15.10 -0.69
N GLU A 83 6.02 -16.29 -1.29
CA GLU A 83 5.69 -17.51 -0.58
C GLU A 83 6.46 -17.48 0.74
N PRO A 84 5.78 -17.55 1.91
CA PRO A 84 6.52 -18.02 3.06
C PRO A 84 7.12 -19.34 2.60
N ALA A 85 8.43 -19.50 2.73
CA ALA A 85 9.18 -20.68 2.34
C ALA A 85 8.80 -21.94 3.17
N ASP A 86 7.51 -22.17 3.38
CA ASP A 86 6.92 -23.18 4.25
C ASP A 86 5.57 -23.65 3.68
N VAL A 87 5.55 -23.99 2.39
CA VAL A 87 4.53 -24.89 1.79
C VAL A 87 5.15 -25.74 0.67
N LEU A 88 6.33 -26.30 0.96
CA LEU A 88 6.78 -27.54 0.32
C LEU A 88 7.24 -28.50 1.43
N LYS A 89 6.28 -28.96 2.24
CA LYS A 89 6.27 -30.37 2.60
C LYS A 89 5.16 -31.03 1.82
N GLU A 90 5.57 -31.29 0.58
CA GLU A 90 5.06 -32.27 -0.35
C GLU A 90 4.55 -33.50 0.39
N ASP A 91 3.28 -33.79 0.15
CA ASP A 91 2.70 -35.12 0.26
C ASP A 91 3.52 -36.02 -0.67
N ALA A 92 4.40 -36.85 -0.11
CA ALA A 92 5.10 -37.89 -0.85
C ALA A 92 5.29 -39.14 0.02
N ALA A 93 4.43 -40.12 -0.27
CA ALA A 93 4.49 -41.56 -0.02
C ALA A 93 4.01 -42.11 1.34
#